data_AF-A0A7C6IIS0-F1
#
_entry.id   AF-A0A7C6IIS0-F1
#
_cell.length_a   1.000
_cell.length_b   1.000
_cell.length_c   1.000
_cell.angle_alpha   90.00
_cell.angle_beta   90.00
_cell.angle_gamma   90.00
#
_symmetry.space_group_name_H-M   'P 1'
#
loop_
_entity.id
_entity.type
_entity.pdbx_description
1 polymer ?
#
loop_
_entity_poly.entity_id
_entity_poly.type
_entity_poly.pdbx_seq_one_letter_code
_entity_poly.pdbx_strand_id
1 'polypeptide(L)'
;MNLSQINKKLALIGGVVVGLVVVAVIAIFIIARDNNLEFSAIEQQLRRGAEKYFKDNANLLPKENGQKTVVDVTTLENGEYIPLLSKMVKNDVVCNGEVRVSKNGKHYLYVPYLNCGKEYVTEELYKKIINPSNIVTKDDGLYKINNEYVFRGEPTNNFVEFAGQKWLIIKVDKDNHIKIMQYENKNRFVWDNRYNIDRNSNEGINNYLKSSIETELLNLFDSEELIPEKEKRFVVYKPFCIGKRSETAADKSGKVECAKMTKAQPLGLITVGEFLTASLDKNCKTTYDASCQNYNYLAKFEHSWWTITGNKEKSHRIYRVSSSFITDTSASNEIRIKPVLHLSDNIIYSGGIGTFDDPYIIK
;
A
#
# COMPACT_ATOMS: atom_id res chain seq x y z
N MET A 1 -6.17 -5.79 63.97
CA MET A 1 -6.15 -4.81 62.85
C MET A 1 -7.39 -5.06 61.99
N ASN A 2 -8.25 -4.07 61.81
CA ASN A 2 -9.61 -4.27 61.28
C ASN A 2 -9.58 -4.43 59.75
N LEU A 3 -10.33 -5.41 59.18
CA LEU A 3 -10.28 -5.80 57.76
C LEU A 3 -10.49 -4.62 56.79
N SER A 4 -11.31 -3.65 57.20
CA SER A 4 -11.59 -2.41 56.46
C SER A 4 -10.38 -1.46 56.33
N GLN A 5 -9.53 -1.38 57.35
CA GLN A 5 -8.31 -0.56 57.30
C GLN A 5 -7.23 -1.18 56.40
N ILE A 6 -7.19 -2.52 56.34
CA ILE A 6 -6.28 -3.28 55.48
C ILE A 6 -6.65 -3.06 54.00
N ASN A 7 -7.95 -3.15 53.66
CA ASN A 7 -8.44 -2.93 52.30
C ASN A 7 -8.24 -1.49 51.81
N LYS A 8 -8.41 -0.47 52.68
CA LYS A 8 -8.10 0.93 52.31
C LYS A 8 -6.62 1.15 52.05
N LYS A 9 -5.72 0.55 52.85
CA LYS A 9 -4.26 0.64 52.61
C LYS A 9 -3.85 -0.12 51.34
N LEU A 10 -4.41 -1.30 51.07
CA LEU A 10 -4.17 -2.06 49.85
C LEU A 10 -4.67 -1.34 48.58
N ALA A 11 -5.84 -0.70 48.63
CA ALA A 11 -6.36 0.12 47.53
C ALA A 11 -5.50 1.36 47.27
N LEU A 12 -4.99 2.00 48.34
CA LEU A 12 -4.08 3.15 48.22
C LEU A 12 -2.74 2.74 47.59
N ILE A 13 -2.15 1.63 48.05
CA ILE A 13 -0.90 1.09 47.51
C ILE A 13 -1.10 0.62 46.06
N GLY A 14 -2.20 -0.06 45.76
CA GLY A 14 -2.55 -0.48 44.39
C GLY A 14 -2.72 0.69 43.43
N GLY A 15 -3.38 1.77 43.87
CA GLY A 15 -3.52 3.00 43.10
C GLY A 15 -2.19 3.69 42.82
N VAL A 16 -1.28 3.75 43.80
CA VAL A 16 0.07 4.31 43.64
C VAL A 16 0.91 3.47 42.66
N VAL A 17 0.85 2.13 42.76
CA VAL A 17 1.59 1.24 41.85
C VAL A 17 1.08 1.36 40.41
N VAL A 18 -0.25 1.38 40.20
CA VAL A 18 -0.83 1.57 38.85
C VAL A 18 -0.45 2.95 38.30
N GLY A 19 -0.51 4.01 39.13
CA GLY A 19 -0.08 5.35 38.73
C GLY A 19 1.38 5.42 38.31
N LEU A 20 2.29 4.78 39.05
CA LEU A 20 3.72 4.71 38.70
C LEU A 20 3.98 3.94 37.41
N VAL A 21 3.26 2.84 37.17
CA VAL A 21 3.37 2.08 35.91
C VAL A 21 2.91 2.93 34.73
N VAL A 22 1.80 3.65 34.85
CA VAL A 22 1.30 4.53 33.77
C VAL A 22 2.30 5.65 33.49
N VAL A 23 2.86 6.30 34.52
CA VAL A 23 3.88 7.34 34.35
C VAL A 23 5.16 6.79 33.72
N ALA A 24 5.60 5.58 34.12
CA ALA A 24 6.76 4.93 33.52
C ALA A 24 6.52 4.60 32.04
N VAL A 25 5.34 4.11 31.68
CA VAL A 25 4.97 3.85 30.27
C VAL A 25 4.96 5.14 29.45
N ILE A 26 4.41 6.23 29.99
CA ILE A 26 4.41 7.54 29.32
C ILE A 26 5.85 8.07 29.16
N ALA A 27 6.70 7.95 30.19
CA ALA A 27 8.10 8.39 30.12
C ALA A 27 8.91 7.57 29.11
N ILE A 28 8.71 6.24 29.07
CA ILE A 28 9.32 5.36 28.07
C ILE A 28 8.86 5.77 26.66
N PHE A 29 7.57 6.08 26.48
CA PHE A 29 7.04 6.51 25.20
C PHE A 29 7.62 7.86 24.74
N ILE A 30 7.82 8.82 25.66
CA ILE A 30 8.46 10.11 25.35
C ILE A 30 9.93 9.90 24.95
N ILE A 31 10.70 9.12 25.72
CA ILE A 31 12.12 8.86 25.43
C ILE A 31 12.28 8.12 24.10
N ALA A 32 11.46 7.10 23.83
CA ALA A 32 11.47 6.38 22.57
C ALA A 32 11.14 7.29 21.38
N ARG A 33 10.22 8.23 21.57
CA ARG A 33 9.87 9.23 20.56
C ARG A 33 11.03 10.17 20.24
N ASP A 34 11.70 10.71 21.26
CA ASP A 34 12.83 11.63 21.06
C ASP A 34 14.01 10.94 20.36
N ASN A 35 14.35 9.71 20.75
CA ASN A 35 15.39 8.92 20.07
C ASN A 35 15.04 8.65 18.60
N ASN A 36 13.79 8.30 18.29
CA ASN A 36 13.34 8.09 16.91
C ASN A 36 13.44 9.37 16.05
N LEU A 37 13.21 10.55 16.64
CA LEU A 37 13.40 11.83 15.96
C LEU A 37 14.88 12.09 15.62
N GLU A 38 15.79 11.75 16.54
CA GLU A 38 17.23 11.86 16.35
C GLU A 38 17.73 10.95 15.20
N PHE A 39 17.37 9.66 15.22
CA PHE A 39 17.74 8.74 14.14
C PHE A 39 17.08 9.11 12.80
N SER A 40 15.85 9.62 12.82
CA SER A 40 15.21 10.11 11.60
C SER A 40 15.93 11.33 11.02
N ALA A 41 16.61 12.16 11.82
CA ALA A 41 17.42 13.26 11.33
C ALA A 41 18.72 12.75 10.65
N ILE A 42 19.33 11.70 11.21
CA ILE A 42 20.49 11.02 10.61
C ILE A 42 20.11 10.42 9.25
N GLU A 43 18.99 9.70 9.17
CA GLU A 43 18.46 9.16 7.91
C GLU A 43 18.26 10.25 6.84
N GLN A 44 17.74 11.42 7.23
CA GLN A 44 17.60 12.55 6.30
C GLN A 44 18.94 13.07 5.80
N GLN A 45 19.98 13.10 6.65
CA GLN A 45 21.33 13.48 6.23
C GLN A 45 21.92 12.46 5.26
N LEU A 46 21.76 11.15 5.52
CA LEU A 46 22.16 10.09 4.59
C LEU A 46 21.48 10.26 3.23
N ARG A 47 20.15 10.46 3.22
CA ARG A 47 19.39 10.69 1.99
C ARG A 47 19.91 11.88 1.20
N ARG A 48 20.09 13.04 1.85
CA ARG A 48 20.62 14.26 1.21
C ARG A 48 22.06 14.08 0.71
N GLY A 49 22.88 13.34 1.46
CA GLY A 49 24.23 12.97 1.06
C GLY A 49 24.24 12.13 -0.22
N ALA A 50 23.41 11.10 -0.28
CA ALA A 50 23.26 10.27 -1.48
C ALA A 50 22.71 11.06 -2.67
N GLU A 51 21.73 11.95 -2.46
CA GLU A 51 21.23 12.84 -3.50
C GLU A 51 22.35 13.73 -4.08
N LYS A 52 23.30 14.20 -3.26
CA LYS A 52 24.49 14.94 -3.74
C LYS A 52 25.46 14.01 -4.49
N TYR A 53 25.78 12.86 -3.92
CA TYR A 53 26.67 11.87 -4.54
C TYR A 53 26.20 11.50 -5.96
N PHE A 54 24.91 11.22 -6.14
CA PHE A 54 24.37 10.85 -7.44
C PHE A 54 24.15 12.03 -8.40
N LYS A 55 24.22 13.28 -7.93
CA LYS A 55 24.34 14.45 -8.84
C LYS A 55 25.71 14.46 -9.51
N ASP A 56 26.76 14.16 -8.76
CA ASP A 56 28.13 14.12 -9.29
C ASP A 56 28.41 12.82 -10.06
N ASN A 57 27.68 11.74 -9.74
CA ASN A 57 27.86 10.40 -10.29
C ASN A 57 26.60 9.87 -10.98
N ALA A 58 25.97 10.68 -11.83
CA ALA A 58 24.68 10.38 -12.44
C ALA A 58 24.66 9.08 -13.27
N ASN A 59 25.80 8.63 -13.78
CA ASN A 59 25.96 7.37 -14.51
C ASN A 59 25.76 6.11 -13.65
N LEU A 60 25.83 6.24 -12.31
CA LEU A 60 25.64 5.16 -11.34
C LEU A 60 24.18 5.02 -10.89
N LEU A 61 23.31 5.97 -11.26
CA LEU A 61 21.87 5.87 -10.97
C LEU A 61 21.26 4.65 -11.69
N PRO A 62 20.26 4.00 -11.07
CA PRO A 62 19.51 2.93 -11.73
C PRO A 62 18.88 3.45 -13.03
N LYS A 63 19.01 2.68 -14.11
CA LYS A 63 18.59 3.10 -15.46
C LYS A 63 17.20 2.61 -15.82
N GLU A 64 16.83 1.43 -15.35
CA GLU A 64 15.54 0.80 -15.62
C GLU A 64 14.57 0.93 -14.43
N ASN A 65 13.26 0.93 -14.72
CA ASN A 65 12.24 0.96 -13.66
C ASN A 65 12.35 -0.28 -12.75
N GLY A 66 12.30 -0.06 -11.44
CA GLY A 66 12.47 -1.11 -10.43
C GLY A 66 13.94 -1.53 -10.21
N GLN A 67 14.89 -1.06 -11.02
CA GLN A 67 16.31 -1.28 -10.76
C GLN A 67 16.72 -0.51 -9.49
N LYS A 68 17.62 -1.13 -8.72
CA LYS A 68 18.18 -0.59 -7.48
C LYS A 68 19.69 -0.45 -7.58
N THR A 69 20.20 0.62 -6.97
CA THR A 69 21.63 0.81 -6.66
C THR A 69 21.73 1.11 -5.16
N VAL A 70 22.85 0.75 -4.55
CA VAL A 70 23.14 1.03 -3.13
C VAL A 70 24.39 1.89 -3.06
N VAL A 71 24.40 2.88 -2.16
CA VAL A 71 25.61 3.60 -1.77
C VAL A 71 25.80 3.47 -0.27
N ASP A 72 26.93 2.92 0.14
CA ASP A 72 27.28 2.72 1.55
C ASP A 72 27.67 4.04 2.22
N VAL A 73 27.46 4.13 3.53
CA VAL A 73 27.84 5.30 4.34
C VAL A 73 29.32 5.67 4.16
N THR A 74 30.21 4.68 4.07
CA THR A 74 31.65 4.89 3.89
C THR A 74 31.98 5.60 2.58
N THR A 75 31.22 5.33 1.51
CA THR A 75 31.37 6.02 0.23
C THR A 75 30.95 7.48 0.35
N LEU A 76 29.86 7.74 1.08
CA LEU A 76 29.38 9.11 1.32
C LEU A 76 30.32 9.91 2.23
N GLU A 77 30.93 9.27 3.23
CA GLU A 77 31.93 9.88 4.13
C GLU A 77 33.23 10.22 3.39
N ASN A 78 33.79 9.27 2.63
CA ASN A 78 35.04 9.46 1.89
C ASN A 78 34.91 10.52 0.79
N GLY A 79 33.72 10.64 0.20
CA GLY A 79 33.39 11.69 -0.77
C GLY A 79 32.96 13.02 -0.15
N GLU A 80 33.02 13.15 1.19
CA GLU A 80 32.62 14.35 1.94
C GLU A 80 31.16 14.80 1.70
N TYR A 81 30.29 13.88 1.28
CA TYR A 81 28.86 14.15 1.07
C TYR A 81 28.07 14.23 2.38
N ILE A 82 28.59 13.60 3.44
CA ILE A 82 28.09 13.63 4.81
C ILE A 82 29.26 13.74 5.80
N PRO A 83 29.02 14.24 7.04
CA PRO A 83 29.96 14.06 8.14
C PRO A 83 30.12 12.57 8.49
N LEU A 84 31.20 12.23 9.22
CA LEU A 84 31.37 10.90 9.79
C LEU A 84 30.15 10.51 10.62
N LEU A 85 29.56 9.35 10.35
CA LEU A 85 28.37 8.84 11.02
C LEU A 85 28.59 8.74 12.54
N SER A 86 29.80 8.37 12.96
CA SER A 86 30.21 8.32 14.37
C SER A 86 30.13 9.67 15.10
N LYS A 87 30.14 10.80 14.38
CA LYS A 87 29.96 12.15 14.95
C LYS A 87 28.49 12.58 14.99
N MET A 88 27.60 11.82 14.37
CA MET A 88 26.17 12.13 14.26
C MET A 88 25.33 11.35 15.27
N VAL A 89 25.91 10.36 15.93
CA VAL A 89 25.28 9.47 16.91
C VAL A 89 25.87 9.73 18.31
N LYS A 90 25.16 9.32 19.36
CA LYS A 90 25.63 9.43 20.75
C LYS A 90 26.94 8.66 20.98
N ASN A 91 27.73 9.13 21.95
CA ASN A 91 29.06 8.62 22.30
C ASN A 91 29.01 7.22 22.94
N ASP A 92 28.71 6.20 22.15
CA ASP A 92 28.65 4.76 22.51
C ASP A 92 27.86 3.95 21.48
N VAL A 93 26.97 4.61 20.72
CA VAL A 93 26.16 3.98 19.69
C VAL A 93 26.99 3.77 18.43
N VAL A 94 27.12 2.51 18.00
CA VAL A 94 27.75 2.16 16.71
C VAL A 94 26.65 1.89 15.70
N CYS A 95 26.62 2.69 14.64
CA CYS A 95 25.69 2.52 13.53
C CYS A 95 26.43 2.19 12.23
N ASN A 96 25.79 1.41 11.38
CA ASN A 96 26.10 1.34 9.96
C ASN A 96 24.93 1.91 9.16
N GLY A 97 25.18 2.31 7.91
CA GLY A 97 24.14 2.82 7.06
C GLY A 97 24.46 2.68 5.57
N GLU A 98 23.39 2.71 4.79
CA GLU A 98 23.41 2.70 3.34
C GLU A 98 22.23 3.54 2.82
N VAL A 99 22.30 3.97 1.58
CA VAL A 99 21.13 4.53 0.89
C VAL A 99 20.82 3.67 -0.32
N ARG A 100 19.61 3.12 -0.33
CA ARG A 100 19.06 2.37 -1.46
C ARG A 100 18.36 3.34 -2.39
N VAL A 101 18.78 3.37 -3.64
CA VAL A 101 18.20 4.23 -4.68
C VAL A 101 17.48 3.36 -5.69
N SER A 102 16.22 3.68 -5.97
CA SER A 102 15.40 2.96 -6.96
C SER A 102 14.80 3.94 -7.96
N LYS A 103 14.70 3.51 -9.23
CA LYS A 103 14.06 4.29 -10.29
C LYS A 103 12.59 3.88 -10.43
N ASN A 104 11.71 4.88 -10.34
CA ASN A 104 10.26 4.74 -10.42
C ASN A 104 9.73 5.74 -11.45
N GLY A 105 9.59 5.29 -12.70
CA GLY A 105 9.25 6.17 -13.82
C GLY A 105 10.37 7.16 -14.10
N LYS A 106 10.04 8.45 -14.07
CA LYS A 106 11.03 9.56 -14.19
C LYS A 106 11.66 9.94 -12.85
N HIS A 107 11.21 9.35 -11.75
CA HIS A 107 11.61 9.73 -10.40
C HIS A 107 12.58 8.73 -9.79
N TYR A 108 13.33 9.19 -8.79
CA TYR A 108 14.21 8.35 -7.97
C TYR A 108 13.75 8.40 -6.52
N LEU A 109 13.66 7.23 -5.89
CA LEU A 109 13.41 7.08 -4.47
C LEU A 109 14.71 6.73 -3.76
N TYR A 110 15.15 7.62 -2.88
CA TYR A 110 16.33 7.47 -2.03
C TYR A 110 15.86 7.07 -0.62
N VAL A 111 16.17 5.85 -0.23
CA VAL A 111 15.77 5.28 1.05
C VAL A 111 17.01 5.07 1.92
N PRO A 112 17.21 5.90 2.96
CA PRO A 112 18.26 5.67 3.92
C PRO A 112 17.92 4.45 4.78
N TYR A 113 18.89 3.59 5.01
CA TYR A 113 18.81 2.48 5.96
C TYR A 113 19.91 2.67 6.99
N LEU A 114 19.52 2.65 8.26
CA LEU A 114 20.39 2.85 9.41
C LEU A 114 20.17 1.68 10.37
N ASN A 115 21.26 1.06 10.82
CA ASN A 115 21.22 0.01 11.83
C ASN A 115 22.25 0.33 12.92
N CYS A 116 21.72 0.63 14.11
CA CYS A 116 22.40 0.99 15.34
C CYS A 116 22.24 -0.10 16.41
N GLY A 117 22.10 -1.36 15.99
CA GLY A 117 21.91 -2.49 16.88
C GLY A 117 20.56 -2.45 17.60
N LYS A 118 20.58 -2.41 18.94
CA LYS A 118 19.36 -2.44 19.76
C LYS A 118 18.65 -1.08 19.84
N GLU A 119 19.37 0.00 19.56
CA GLU A 119 18.81 1.35 19.68
C GLU A 119 17.85 1.70 18.55
N TYR A 120 18.21 1.31 17.32
CA TYR A 120 17.42 1.63 16.14
C TYR A 120 17.80 0.78 14.95
N VAL A 121 16.79 0.33 14.20
CA VAL A 121 16.95 -0.27 12.87
C VAL A 121 15.84 0.28 11.98
N THR A 122 16.20 0.85 10.83
CA THR A 122 15.22 1.25 9.81
C THR A 122 14.41 0.03 9.40
N GLU A 123 13.09 0.16 9.36
CA GLU A 123 12.20 -0.95 9.02
C GLU A 123 11.28 -0.56 7.86
N GLU A 124 11.24 -1.42 6.85
CA GLU A 124 10.36 -1.25 5.71
C GLU A 124 8.90 -1.58 6.08
N LEU A 125 7.95 -0.81 5.56
CA LEU A 125 6.52 -0.97 5.87
C LEU A 125 6.00 -2.38 5.57
N TYR A 126 6.46 -3.00 4.47
CA TYR A 126 5.99 -4.34 4.13
C TYR A 126 6.35 -5.34 5.23
N LYS A 127 7.51 -5.22 5.89
CA LYS A 127 7.92 -6.11 7.00
C LYS A 127 6.99 -5.98 8.20
N LYS A 128 6.51 -4.76 8.49
CA LYS A 128 5.48 -4.54 9.51
C LYS A 128 4.16 -5.21 9.15
N ILE A 129 3.72 -5.07 7.90
CA ILE A 129 2.46 -5.68 7.44
C ILE A 129 2.54 -7.21 7.52
N ILE A 130 3.59 -7.81 6.96
CA ILE A 130 3.73 -9.27 6.81
C ILE A 130 4.33 -9.95 8.04
N ASN A 131 4.43 -9.25 9.17
CA ASN A 131 4.90 -9.84 10.41
C ASN A 131 4.11 -11.12 10.72
N PRO A 132 4.77 -12.25 11.07
CA PRO A 132 4.08 -13.49 11.39
C PRO A 132 2.93 -13.36 12.39
N SER A 133 2.98 -12.41 13.33
CA SER A 133 1.90 -12.15 14.28
C SER A 133 0.60 -11.65 13.65
N ASN A 134 0.68 -11.08 12.43
CA ASN A 134 -0.46 -10.51 11.71
C ASN A 134 -1.14 -11.53 10.78
N ILE A 135 -0.51 -12.70 10.58
CA ILE A 135 -0.99 -13.69 9.60
C ILE A 135 -2.04 -14.59 10.24
N VAL A 136 -3.21 -14.65 9.61
CA VAL A 136 -4.34 -15.50 10.04
C VAL A 136 -4.62 -16.60 9.00
N THR A 137 -5.38 -17.62 9.39
CA THR A 137 -5.74 -18.75 8.51
C THR A 137 -7.23 -19.03 8.44
N LYS A 138 -8.05 -18.42 9.30
CA LYS A 138 -9.50 -18.66 9.38
C LYS A 138 -10.33 -17.40 9.63
N ASP A 139 -9.77 -16.39 10.28
CA ASP A 139 -10.46 -15.16 10.68
C ASP A 139 -10.22 -14.01 9.70
N ASP A 140 -10.85 -12.85 9.95
CA ASP A 140 -10.57 -11.62 9.23
C ASP A 140 -9.09 -11.21 9.41
N GLY A 141 -8.41 -10.83 8.32
CA GLY A 141 -7.01 -10.43 8.43
C GLY A 141 -6.15 -10.73 7.20
N LEU A 142 -4.85 -10.84 7.43
CA LEU A 142 -3.85 -11.06 6.39
C LEU A 142 -3.58 -12.56 6.18
N TYR A 143 -3.69 -13.02 4.94
CA TYR A 143 -3.46 -14.41 4.55
C TYR A 143 -2.23 -14.53 3.66
N LYS A 144 -1.44 -15.59 3.86
CA LYS A 144 -0.40 -15.97 2.89
C LYS A 144 -0.99 -16.84 1.79
N ILE A 145 -1.02 -16.36 0.55
CA ILE A 145 -1.62 -17.05 -0.61
C ILE A 145 -0.67 -16.93 -1.80
N ASN A 146 -0.26 -18.05 -2.40
CA ASN A 146 0.57 -18.08 -3.61
C ASN A 146 1.84 -17.19 -3.54
N ASN A 147 2.54 -17.21 -2.40
CA ASN A 147 3.71 -16.37 -2.10
C ASN A 147 3.44 -14.85 -2.04
N GLU A 148 2.18 -14.45 -1.92
CA GLU A 148 1.76 -13.08 -1.60
C GLU A 148 1.08 -13.05 -0.22
N TYR A 149 0.86 -11.84 0.30
CA TYR A 149 0.10 -11.63 1.53
C TYR A 149 -1.13 -10.78 1.22
N VAL A 150 -2.32 -11.35 1.34
CA VAL A 150 -3.59 -10.77 0.86
C VAL A 150 -4.54 -10.53 2.03
N PHE A 151 -5.07 -9.33 2.15
CA PHE A 151 -6.11 -9.02 3.13
C PHE A 151 -7.44 -9.62 2.71
N ARG A 152 -8.12 -10.28 3.65
CA ARG A 152 -9.41 -10.96 3.45
C ARG A 152 -10.31 -10.78 4.68
N GLY A 153 -11.60 -10.97 4.48
CA GLY A 153 -12.58 -10.75 5.54
C GLY A 153 -12.90 -9.28 5.69
N GLU A 154 -13.08 -8.88 6.93
CA GLU A 154 -13.28 -7.50 7.36
C GLU A 154 -12.13 -6.98 8.23
N PRO A 155 -10.87 -6.98 7.74
CA PRO A 155 -9.73 -6.58 8.53
C PRO A 155 -9.87 -5.12 9.00
N THR A 156 -9.39 -4.87 10.21
CA THR A 156 -9.40 -3.53 10.81
C THR A 156 -8.07 -2.80 10.65
N ASN A 157 -7.01 -3.47 10.19
CA ASN A 157 -5.62 -2.98 10.19
C ASN A 157 -4.99 -2.91 8.78
N ASN A 158 -5.77 -2.57 7.75
CA ASN A 158 -5.35 -2.53 6.36
C ASN A 158 -5.40 -1.13 5.73
N PHE A 159 -5.06 -0.09 6.49
CA PHE A 159 -5.00 1.30 6.00
C PHE A 159 -3.58 1.85 6.02
N VAL A 160 -3.25 2.67 5.03
CA VAL A 160 -2.01 3.47 4.96
C VAL A 160 -2.34 4.90 4.56
N GLU A 161 -1.68 5.87 5.19
CA GLU A 161 -1.72 7.27 4.82
C GLU A 161 -0.67 7.53 3.73
N PHE A 162 -1.11 7.98 2.54
CA PHE A 162 -0.22 8.29 1.43
C PHE A 162 -0.79 9.43 0.58
N ALA A 163 0.07 10.36 0.18
CA ALA A 163 -0.32 11.54 -0.60
C ALA A 163 -1.45 12.36 0.05
N GLY A 164 -1.43 12.47 1.39
CA GLY A 164 -2.40 13.25 2.16
C GLY A 164 -3.81 12.64 2.25
N GLN A 165 -3.95 11.35 1.96
CA GLN A 165 -5.22 10.64 1.98
C GLN A 165 -5.04 9.18 2.40
N LYS A 166 -6.16 8.53 2.79
CA LYS A 166 -6.18 7.13 3.21
C LYS A 166 -6.34 6.18 2.03
N TRP A 167 -5.58 5.09 2.09
CA TRP A 167 -5.65 4.00 1.12
C TRP A 167 -5.86 2.67 1.84
N LEU A 168 -6.66 1.80 1.23
CA LEU A 168 -6.78 0.41 1.64
C LEU A 168 -5.62 -0.40 1.08
N ILE A 169 -4.96 -1.18 1.93
CA ILE A 169 -3.99 -2.19 1.52
C ILE A 169 -4.77 -3.42 1.05
N ILE A 170 -4.54 -3.82 -0.20
CA ILE A 170 -5.11 -5.05 -0.77
C ILE A 170 -4.18 -6.22 -0.47
N LYS A 171 -2.89 -6.05 -0.79
CA LYS A 171 -1.89 -7.10 -0.63
C LYS A 171 -0.46 -6.56 -0.59
N VAL A 172 0.45 -7.38 -0.08
CA VAL A 172 1.88 -7.30 -0.34
C VAL A 172 2.21 -8.37 -1.38
N ASP A 173 2.72 -7.96 -2.54
CA ASP A 173 3.01 -8.88 -3.64
C ASP A 173 4.32 -9.67 -3.43
N LYS A 174 4.60 -10.62 -4.32
CA LYS A 174 5.79 -11.48 -4.27
C LYS A 174 7.14 -10.72 -4.31
N ASP A 175 7.13 -9.49 -4.80
CA ASP A 175 8.29 -8.61 -4.88
C ASP A 175 8.26 -7.57 -3.73
N ASN A 176 7.45 -7.83 -2.68
CA ASN A 176 7.24 -7.00 -1.50
C ASN A 176 6.63 -5.61 -1.74
N HIS A 177 6.10 -5.34 -2.94
CA HIS A 177 5.40 -4.08 -3.19
C HIS A 177 4.02 -4.12 -2.56
N ILE A 178 3.58 -2.99 -2.03
CA ILE A 178 2.30 -2.89 -1.33
C ILE A 178 1.26 -2.35 -2.30
N LYS A 179 0.33 -3.21 -2.71
CA LYS A 179 -0.78 -2.83 -3.58
C LYS A 179 -1.87 -2.17 -2.75
N ILE A 180 -2.18 -0.92 -3.06
CA ILE A 180 -3.15 -0.11 -2.33
C ILE A 180 -4.23 0.44 -3.26
N MET A 181 -5.43 0.67 -2.71
CA MET A 181 -6.60 1.22 -3.40
C MET A 181 -7.09 2.46 -2.68
N GLN A 182 -7.37 3.52 -3.43
CA GLN A 182 -7.86 4.76 -2.85
C GLN A 182 -9.16 4.51 -2.09
N TYR A 183 -9.20 4.92 -0.81
CA TYR A 183 -10.38 4.66 0.03
C TYR A 183 -11.54 5.56 -0.37
N GLU A 184 -11.34 6.88 -0.42
CA GLU A 184 -12.34 7.85 -0.84
C GLU A 184 -12.05 8.39 -2.23
N ASN A 185 -13.00 8.26 -3.15
CA ASN A 185 -12.96 8.95 -4.44
C ASN A 185 -14.39 9.21 -4.92
N LYS A 186 -14.63 10.43 -5.40
CA LYS A 186 -15.92 10.87 -5.94
C LYS A 186 -15.90 11.05 -7.46
N ASN A 187 -14.71 11.03 -8.09
CA ASN A 187 -14.53 11.17 -9.52
C ASN A 187 -15.23 10.02 -10.23
N ARG A 188 -16.02 10.38 -11.23
CA ARG A 188 -16.75 9.44 -12.07
C ARG A 188 -16.20 9.56 -13.49
N PHE A 189 -16.01 8.43 -14.12
CA PHE A 189 -15.55 8.35 -15.49
C PHE A 189 -16.34 7.28 -16.22
N VAL A 190 -16.48 7.47 -17.53
CA VAL A 190 -16.87 6.38 -18.42
C VAL A 190 -15.71 5.41 -18.54
N TRP A 191 -15.99 4.12 -18.64
CA TRP A 191 -14.93 3.15 -18.90
C TRP A 191 -14.44 3.29 -20.34
N ASP A 192 -15.40 3.30 -21.27
CA ASP A 192 -15.21 3.62 -22.68
C ASP A 192 -16.57 4.01 -23.30
N ASN A 193 -16.61 4.95 -24.24
CA ASN A 193 -17.85 5.40 -24.89
C ASN A 193 -17.79 5.33 -26.43
N ARG A 194 -16.79 4.63 -26.97
CA ARG A 194 -16.64 4.42 -28.41
C ARG A 194 -17.80 3.58 -28.99
N TYR A 195 -18.00 3.73 -30.29
CA TYR A 195 -18.96 2.93 -31.05
C TYR A 195 -18.58 1.45 -31.02
N ASN A 196 -19.52 0.61 -30.58
CA ASN A 196 -19.36 -0.84 -30.50
C ASN A 196 -20.14 -1.51 -31.65
N ILE A 197 -19.41 -2.20 -32.52
CA ILE A 197 -19.96 -2.86 -33.71
C ILE A 197 -20.94 -3.98 -33.37
N ASP A 198 -20.76 -4.69 -32.26
CA ASP A 198 -21.64 -5.80 -31.84
C ASP A 198 -22.97 -5.28 -31.31
N ARG A 199 -23.03 -3.99 -30.98
CA ARG A 199 -24.20 -3.31 -30.39
C ARG A 199 -24.84 -2.29 -31.32
N ASN A 200 -24.15 -1.91 -32.40
CA ASN A 200 -24.54 -0.84 -33.29
C ASN A 200 -24.85 0.47 -32.52
N SER A 201 -24.06 0.77 -31.46
CA SER A 201 -24.31 1.87 -30.54
C SER A 201 -23.02 2.32 -29.82
N ASN A 202 -23.02 3.51 -29.24
CA ASN A 202 -21.91 4.04 -28.43
C ASN A 202 -21.95 3.51 -26.97
N GLU A 203 -22.14 2.21 -26.81
CA GLU A 203 -22.14 1.53 -25.50
C GLU A 203 -20.72 1.21 -24.97
N GLY A 204 -19.68 1.60 -25.72
CA GLY A 204 -18.27 1.40 -25.38
C GLY A 204 -17.75 0.00 -25.70
N ILE A 205 -16.42 -0.14 -25.66
CA ILE A 205 -15.69 -1.38 -25.93
C ILE A 205 -14.87 -1.75 -24.70
N ASN A 206 -15.00 -2.99 -24.23
CA ASN A 206 -14.30 -3.48 -23.05
C ASN A 206 -12.84 -3.91 -23.32
N ASN A 207 -12.08 -3.04 -23.96
CA ASN A 207 -10.65 -3.21 -24.19
C ASN A 207 -9.83 -2.16 -23.44
N TYR A 208 -9.23 -2.56 -22.31
CA TYR A 208 -8.62 -1.61 -21.37
C TYR A 208 -7.51 -0.77 -22.02
N LEU A 209 -6.63 -1.40 -22.80
CA LEU A 209 -5.48 -0.77 -23.47
C LEU A 209 -5.84 0.29 -24.54
N LYS A 210 -7.13 0.48 -24.80
CA LYS A 210 -7.66 1.48 -25.74
C LYS A 210 -8.84 2.24 -25.15
N SER A 211 -9.07 2.10 -23.85
CA SER A 211 -10.24 2.63 -23.15
C SER A 211 -10.01 4.07 -22.74
N SER A 212 -11.10 4.81 -22.53
CA SER A 212 -10.99 6.16 -21.97
C SER A 212 -10.47 6.09 -20.52
N ILE A 213 -10.87 5.07 -19.75
CA ILE A 213 -10.45 4.94 -18.35
C ILE A 213 -8.95 4.76 -18.16
N GLU A 214 -8.26 4.07 -19.07
CA GLU A 214 -6.80 3.97 -19.01
C GLU A 214 -6.16 5.35 -19.17
N THR A 215 -6.61 6.13 -20.17
CA THR A 215 -6.15 7.50 -20.37
C THR A 215 -6.42 8.38 -19.15
N GLU A 216 -7.61 8.31 -18.56
CA GLU A 216 -7.96 9.11 -17.38
C GLU A 216 -7.10 8.75 -16.16
N LEU A 217 -6.81 7.46 -15.93
CA LEU A 217 -5.92 7.03 -14.85
C LEU A 217 -4.50 7.57 -15.06
N LEU A 218 -3.97 7.51 -16.27
CA LEU A 218 -2.64 8.07 -16.55
C LEU A 218 -2.62 9.59 -16.35
N ASN A 219 -3.65 10.30 -16.82
CA ASN A 219 -3.78 11.74 -16.62
C ASN A 219 -3.87 12.12 -15.14
N LEU A 220 -4.63 11.36 -14.33
CA LEU A 220 -4.74 11.59 -12.88
C LEU A 220 -3.40 11.42 -12.14
N PHE A 221 -2.55 10.51 -12.61
CA PHE A 221 -1.21 10.39 -12.07
C PHE A 221 -0.33 11.58 -12.47
N ASP A 222 -0.48 12.06 -13.70
CA ASP A 222 0.33 13.17 -14.20
C ASP A 222 -0.10 14.53 -13.63
N SER A 223 -1.40 14.76 -13.39
CA SER A 223 -2.02 16.05 -13.01
C SER A 223 -1.75 16.52 -11.57
N GLU A 224 -1.01 15.76 -10.77
CA GLU A 224 -0.76 16.00 -9.33
C GLU A 224 -2.00 16.01 -8.42
N GLU A 225 -3.21 15.91 -8.99
CA GLU A 225 -4.49 15.90 -8.25
C GLU A 225 -4.61 14.71 -7.31
N LEU A 226 -4.16 13.53 -7.77
CA LEU A 226 -4.20 12.31 -6.97
C LEU A 226 -2.93 12.12 -6.15
N ILE A 227 -1.76 12.28 -6.78
CA ILE A 227 -0.44 12.05 -6.20
C ILE A 227 0.43 13.28 -6.48
N PRO A 228 0.80 14.08 -5.47
CA PRO A 228 1.66 15.24 -5.70
C PRO A 228 3.04 14.82 -6.21
N GLU A 229 3.71 15.69 -6.97
CA GLU A 229 4.94 15.33 -7.72
C GLU A 229 6.04 14.72 -6.83
N LYS A 230 6.22 15.25 -5.62
CA LYS A 230 7.23 14.76 -4.69
C LYS A 230 6.92 13.34 -4.20
N GLU A 231 5.65 12.93 -4.12
CA GLU A 231 5.24 11.59 -3.69
C GLU A 231 5.26 10.55 -4.83
N LYS A 232 5.28 10.96 -6.10
CA LYS A 232 5.31 10.03 -7.24
C LYS A 232 6.48 9.05 -7.21
N ARG A 233 7.61 9.45 -6.60
CA ARG A 233 8.78 8.58 -6.37
C ARG A 233 8.46 7.31 -5.58
N PHE A 234 7.40 7.28 -4.77
CA PHE A 234 7.02 6.10 -3.99
C PHE A 234 6.23 5.07 -4.80
N VAL A 235 5.70 5.46 -5.97
CA VAL A 235 4.81 4.65 -6.80
C VAL A 235 5.62 3.87 -7.83
N VAL A 236 5.53 2.55 -7.78
CA VAL A 236 6.21 1.65 -8.70
C VAL A 236 5.34 1.38 -9.92
N TYR A 237 5.95 1.49 -11.09
CA TYR A 237 5.32 1.15 -12.35
C TYR A 237 5.26 -0.37 -12.48
N LYS A 238 4.06 -0.95 -12.45
CA LYS A 238 3.85 -2.40 -12.59
C LYS A 238 2.80 -2.72 -13.65
N PRO A 239 2.89 -3.88 -14.31
CA PRO A 239 1.81 -4.39 -15.16
C PRO A 239 0.54 -4.67 -14.34
N PHE A 240 -0.62 -4.28 -14.86
CA PHE A 240 -1.93 -4.62 -14.29
C PHE A 240 -2.60 -5.75 -15.07
N CYS A 241 -3.33 -6.61 -14.37
CA CYS A 241 -4.05 -7.74 -14.94
C CYS A 241 -5.38 -7.25 -15.57
N ILE A 242 -5.57 -7.47 -16.87
CA ILE A 242 -6.65 -6.91 -17.70
C ILE A 242 -7.38 -7.95 -18.55
N GLY A 243 -7.11 -9.24 -18.31
CA GLY A 243 -7.84 -10.35 -18.89
C GLY A 243 -9.33 -10.24 -18.57
N LYS A 244 -10.15 -10.62 -19.56
CA LYS A 244 -11.61 -10.61 -19.43
C LYS A 244 -12.08 -11.83 -18.66
N ARG A 245 -13.14 -11.67 -17.87
CA ARG A 245 -13.69 -12.71 -17.01
C ARG A 245 -15.10 -13.12 -17.44
N SER A 246 -15.35 -14.43 -17.42
CA SER A 246 -16.71 -14.97 -17.58
C SER A 246 -17.51 -14.85 -16.30
N GLU A 247 -18.82 -14.67 -16.41
CA GLU A 247 -19.74 -14.63 -15.26
C GLU A 247 -19.64 -15.92 -14.42
N THR A 248 -19.40 -17.06 -15.08
CA THR A 248 -19.31 -18.39 -14.47
C THR A 248 -17.90 -18.79 -14.02
N ALA A 249 -16.89 -17.93 -14.20
CA ALA A 249 -15.51 -18.26 -13.88
C ALA A 249 -15.32 -18.43 -12.36
N ALA A 250 -14.97 -19.66 -11.95
CA ALA A 250 -14.73 -20.02 -10.56
C ALA A 250 -13.27 -19.81 -10.07
N ASP A 251 -12.33 -19.58 -10.99
CA ASP A 251 -10.92 -19.40 -10.65
C ASP A 251 -10.68 -18.05 -9.95
N LYS A 252 -10.28 -18.09 -8.68
CA LYS A 252 -9.94 -16.92 -7.87
C LYS A 252 -8.44 -16.68 -7.72
N SER A 253 -7.59 -17.45 -8.39
CA SER A 253 -6.14 -17.35 -8.27
C SER A 253 -5.56 -16.09 -8.93
N GLY A 254 -6.39 -15.30 -9.61
CA GLY A 254 -5.99 -14.15 -10.42
C GLY A 254 -5.53 -14.51 -11.84
N LYS A 255 -5.41 -15.81 -12.17
CA LYS A 255 -4.94 -16.26 -13.49
C LYS A 255 -5.84 -15.80 -14.64
N VAL A 256 -7.15 -15.70 -14.43
CA VAL A 256 -8.10 -15.29 -15.48
C VAL A 256 -7.79 -13.86 -15.94
N GLU A 257 -7.70 -12.92 -14.99
CA GLU A 257 -7.37 -11.53 -15.28
C GLU A 257 -5.90 -11.37 -15.66
N CYS A 258 -4.97 -12.14 -15.07
CA CYS A 258 -3.55 -12.00 -15.39
C CYS A 258 -3.12 -12.73 -16.68
N ALA A 259 -4.05 -13.42 -17.37
CA ALA A 259 -3.80 -13.99 -18.71
C ALA A 259 -3.46 -12.93 -19.76
N LYS A 260 -3.84 -11.66 -19.50
CA LYS A 260 -3.39 -10.51 -20.27
C LYS A 260 -3.00 -9.41 -19.31
N MET A 261 -1.86 -8.78 -19.54
CA MET A 261 -1.36 -7.69 -18.71
C MET A 261 -1.08 -6.45 -19.54
N THR A 262 -1.08 -5.30 -18.88
CA THR A 262 -0.62 -4.04 -19.47
C THR A 262 0.91 -4.00 -19.57
N LYS A 263 1.45 -2.98 -20.24
CA LYS A 263 2.82 -2.54 -19.92
C LYS A 263 2.86 -1.99 -18.49
N ALA A 264 4.06 -1.84 -17.94
CA ALA A 264 4.23 -1.24 -16.62
C ALA A 264 3.68 0.19 -16.61
N GLN A 265 2.80 0.50 -15.66
CA GLN A 265 2.14 1.79 -15.50
C GLN A 265 1.91 2.09 -14.01
N PRO A 266 1.67 3.36 -13.61
CA PRO A 266 1.65 3.74 -12.21
C PRO A 266 0.30 3.46 -11.53
N LEU A 267 -0.79 3.53 -12.30
CA LEU A 267 -2.15 3.35 -11.80
C LEU A 267 -2.92 2.28 -12.59
N GLY A 268 -3.93 1.72 -11.93
CA GLY A 268 -4.94 0.85 -12.51
C GLY A 268 -6.20 0.83 -11.64
N LEU A 269 -7.00 -0.23 -11.76
CA LEU A 269 -8.15 -0.50 -10.90
C LEU A 269 -8.05 -1.93 -10.34
N ILE A 270 -8.90 -2.27 -9.39
CA ILE A 270 -8.98 -3.63 -8.86
C ILE A 270 -9.51 -4.59 -9.92
N THR A 271 -9.13 -5.86 -9.80
CA THR A 271 -9.76 -6.95 -10.56
C THR A 271 -10.97 -7.54 -9.85
N VAL A 272 -11.87 -8.17 -10.59
CA VAL A 272 -12.94 -8.99 -10.00
C VAL A 272 -12.36 -10.13 -9.15
N GLY A 273 -11.32 -10.82 -9.62
CA GLY A 273 -10.65 -11.88 -8.86
C GLY A 273 -10.17 -11.45 -7.47
N GLU A 274 -9.66 -10.22 -7.34
CA GLU A 274 -9.29 -9.65 -6.04
C GLU A 274 -10.50 -9.42 -5.13
N PHE A 275 -11.62 -8.91 -5.66
CA PHE A 275 -12.86 -8.81 -4.92
C PHE A 275 -13.36 -10.18 -4.42
N LEU A 276 -13.32 -11.21 -5.28
CA LEU A 276 -13.76 -12.57 -4.91
C LEU A 276 -12.83 -13.24 -3.88
N THR A 277 -11.55 -12.89 -3.91
CA THR A 277 -10.54 -13.41 -2.98
C THR A 277 -10.65 -12.77 -1.60
N ALA A 278 -11.04 -11.50 -1.53
CA ALA A 278 -11.25 -10.80 -0.26
C ALA A 278 -12.35 -11.44 0.60
N SER A 279 -13.36 -12.09 0.01
CA SER A 279 -14.39 -12.79 0.77
C SER A 279 -13.88 -14.06 1.47
N LEU A 280 -14.33 -14.28 2.72
CA LEU A 280 -14.14 -15.53 3.45
C LEU A 280 -15.30 -16.54 3.25
N ASP A 281 -16.38 -16.15 2.57
CA ASP A 281 -17.53 -17.04 2.38
C ASP A 281 -17.21 -18.17 1.38
N LYS A 282 -17.36 -19.41 1.84
CA LYS A 282 -17.15 -20.63 1.03
C LYS A 282 -18.08 -20.74 -0.18
N ASN A 283 -19.20 -20.03 -0.18
CA ASN A 283 -20.16 -20.00 -1.27
C ASN A 283 -19.83 -18.93 -2.31
N CYS A 284 -18.96 -17.97 -2.00
CA CYS A 284 -18.40 -17.11 -3.03
C CYS A 284 -17.56 -18.00 -3.97
N LYS A 285 -18.05 -18.31 -5.18
CA LYS A 285 -17.34 -19.18 -6.13
C LYS A 285 -17.11 -18.48 -7.45
N THR A 286 -18.15 -17.89 -8.00
CA THR A 286 -18.21 -17.27 -9.32
C THR A 286 -18.43 -15.76 -9.22
N THR A 287 -18.41 -15.07 -10.37
CA THR A 287 -18.43 -13.61 -10.44
C THR A 287 -19.71 -12.99 -9.86
N TYR A 288 -20.87 -13.64 -10.02
CA TYR A 288 -22.17 -13.09 -9.59
C TYR A 288 -22.72 -13.71 -8.30
N ASP A 289 -21.93 -14.55 -7.62
CA ASP A 289 -22.38 -15.10 -6.34
C ASP A 289 -22.50 -13.98 -5.31
N ALA A 290 -23.73 -13.67 -4.90
CA ALA A 290 -24.00 -12.62 -3.93
C ALA A 290 -23.28 -12.87 -2.59
N SER A 291 -23.01 -14.13 -2.24
CA SER A 291 -22.22 -14.49 -1.04
C SER A 291 -20.79 -13.92 -1.06
N CYS A 292 -20.27 -13.47 -2.21
CA CYS A 292 -19.00 -12.76 -2.26
C CYS A 292 -18.98 -11.41 -1.54
N GLN A 293 -20.16 -10.87 -1.18
CA GLN A 293 -20.25 -9.70 -0.31
C GLN A 293 -19.99 -10.03 1.17
N ASN A 294 -20.20 -11.28 1.56
CA ASN A 294 -20.10 -11.68 2.96
C ASN A 294 -18.62 -11.71 3.38
N TYR A 295 -18.34 -11.11 4.54
CA TYR A 295 -17.00 -11.00 5.12
C TYR A 295 -16.02 -10.44 4.09
N ASN A 296 -16.33 -9.26 3.54
CA ASN A 296 -15.55 -8.66 2.46
C ASN A 296 -15.48 -7.14 2.64
N TYR A 297 -14.32 -6.64 3.04
CA TYR A 297 -14.09 -5.21 3.23
C TYR A 297 -14.27 -4.40 1.93
N LEU A 298 -14.10 -5.00 0.75
CA LEU A 298 -14.33 -4.34 -0.54
C LEU A 298 -15.82 -4.20 -0.88
N ALA A 299 -16.70 -4.90 -0.17
CA ALA A 299 -18.15 -4.84 -0.32
C ALA A 299 -18.80 -3.72 0.52
N LYS A 300 -18.03 -3.04 1.40
CA LYS A 300 -18.56 -2.05 2.36
C LYS A 300 -18.84 -0.66 1.77
N PHE A 301 -18.65 -0.48 0.46
CA PHE A 301 -18.88 0.81 -0.20
C PHE A 301 -20.31 0.95 -0.70
N GLU A 302 -20.99 2.04 -0.32
CA GLU A 302 -22.38 2.31 -0.71
C GLU A 302 -22.53 2.61 -2.21
N HIS A 303 -21.52 3.24 -2.80
CA HIS A 303 -21.58 3.67 -4.19
C HIS A 303 -20.96 2.66 -5.14
N SER A 304 -21.47 2.62 -6.36
CA SER A 304 -20.90 1.75 -7.39
C SER A 304 -19.56 2.28 -7.89
N TRP A 305 -18.62 1.39 -8.14
CA TRP A 305 -17.29 1.74 -8.65
C TRP A 305 -16.76 0.71 -9.65
N TRP A 306 -15.98 1.19 -10.62
CA TRP A 306 -15.43 0.38 -11.69
C TRP A 306 -14.36 -0.61 -11.22
N THR A 307 -14.40 -1.82 -11.77
CA THR A 307 -13.22 -2.70 -11.80
C THR A 307 -12.47 -2.51 -13.12
N ILE A 308 -11.26 -3.06 -13.22
CA ILE A 308 -10.51 -3.13 -14.48
C ILE A 308 -11.04 -4.22 -15.42
N THR A 309 -11.85 -5.15 -14.90
CA THR A 309 -12.18 -6.42 -15.56
C THR A 309 -13.37 -6.27 -16.52
N GLY A 310 -13.15 -6.55 -17.80
CA GLY A 310 -14.21 -6.65 -18.80
C GLY A 310 -14.94 -8.00 -18.77
N ASN A 311 -16.21 -8.01 -19.17
CA ASN A 311 -16.98 -9.24 -19.40
C ASN A 311 -16.46 -9.97 -20.65
N LYS A 312 -16.18 -11.28 -20.53
CA LYS A 312 -15.60 -12.07 -21.63
C LYS A 312 -16.57 -12.26 -22.79
N GLU A 313 -17.85 -12.45 -22.48
CA GLU A 313 -18.91 -12.76 -23.44
C GLU A 313 -19.54 -11.49 -24.05
N LYS A 314 -19.49 -10.35 -23.35
CA LYS A 314 -20.17 -9.11 -23.77
C LYS A 314 -19.15 -7.99 -24.00
N SER A 315 -18.88 -7.66 -25.26
CA SER A 315 -17.84 -6.69 -25.66
C SER A 315 -18.04 -5.25 -25.17
N HIS A 316 -19.23 -4.88 -24.72
CA HIS A 316 -19.58 -3.54 -24.23
C HIS A 316 -19.75 -3.50 -22.70
N ARG A 317 -19.56 -4.62 -22.00
CA ARG A 317 -19.82 -4.71 -20.55
C ARG A 317 -18.55 -4.80 -19.74
N ILE A 318 -18.56 -4.09 -18.63
CA ILE A 318 -17.49 -4.03 -17.62
C ILE A 318 -18.07 -4.40 -16.27
N TYR A 319 -17.33 -5.18 -15.48
CA TYR A 319 -17.73 -5.46 -14.12
C TYR A 319 -17.49 -4.25 -13.21
N ARG A 320 -18.44 -4.03 -12.30
CA ARG A 320 -18.39 -3.03 -11.25
C ARG A 320 -18.82 -3.67 -9.94
N VAL A 321 -18.36 -3.11 -8.83
CA VAL A 321 -19.02 -3.35 -7.55
C VAL A 321 -20.23 -2.43 -7.49
N SER A 322 -21.40 -2.96 -7.16
CA SER A 322 -22.65 -2.23 -7.06
C SER A 322 -23.51 -2.83 -5.96
N SER A 323 -23.91 -2.04 -4.97
CA SER A 323 -24.67 -2.53 -3.80
C SER A 323 -24.00 -3.73 -3.13
N SER A 324 -22.69 -3.64 -2.88
CA SER A 324 -21.89 -4.66 -2.17
C SER A 324 -21.56 -5.95 -2.94
N PHE A 325 -22.02 -6.16 -4.17
CA PHE A 325 -21.63 -7.33 -4.98
C PHE A 325 -21.20 -6.94 -6.40
N ILE A 326 -20.67 -7.90 -7.16
CA ILE A 326 -20.22 -7.68 -8.54
C ILE A 326 -21.40 -7.84 -9.50
N THR A 327 -21.57 -6.85 -10.38
CA THR A 327 -22.47 -6.89 -11.55
C THR A 327 -21.72 -6.32 -12.74
N ASP A 328 -22.23 -6.50 -13.96
CA ASP A 328 -21.74 -5.74 -15.12
C ASP A 328 -22.69 -4.61 -15.54
N THR A 329 -22.16 -3.67 -16.32
CA THR A 329 -22.96 -2.65 -16.98
C THR A 329 -22.25 -2.11 -18.22
N SER A 330 -22.93 -1.29 -19.03
CA SER A 330 -22.34 -0.71 -20.25
C SER A 330 -21.11 0.14 -19.91
N ALA A 331 -20.05 -0.01 -20.71
CA ALA A 331 -18.80 0.71 -20.54
C ALA A 331 -18.97 2.24 -20.65
N SER A 332 -20.01 2.70 -21.35
CA SER A 332 -20.29 4.13 -21.53
C SER A 332 -20.98 4.79 -20.34
N ASN A 333 -21.32 4.02 -19.31
CA ASN A 333 -21.87 4.57 -18.08
C ASN A 333 -20.81 5.30 -17.26
N GLU A 334 -21.20 6.40 -16.63
CA GLU A 334 -20.32 7.18 -15.77
C GLU A 334 -20.37 6.65 -14.33
N ILE A 335 -19.28 6.04 -13.86
CA ILE A 335 -19.22 5.39 -12.54
C ILE A 335 -17.95 5.81 -11.82
N ARG A 336 -17.99 5.80 -10.48
CA ARG A 336 -16.82 6.14 -9.68
C ARG A 336 -15.66 5.22 -9.96
N ILE A 337 -14.45 5.74 -9.80
CA ILE A 337 -13.24 4.93 -9.81
C ILE A 337 -12.66 4.84 -8.41
N LYS A 338 -11.88 3.78 -8.17
CA LYS A 338 -10.98 3.67 -7.04
C LYS A 338 -9.59 3.32 -7.59
N PRO A 339 -8.76 4.33 -7.90
CA PRO A 339 -7.40 4.14 -8.35
C PRO A 339 -6.65 3.15 -7.46
N VAL A 340 -5.86 2.31 -8.11
CA VAL A 340 -5.01 1.31 -7.47
C VAL A 340 -3.58 1.54 -7.91
N LEU A 341 -2.64 1.47 -6.98
CA LEU A 341 -1.22 1.65 -7.23
C LEU A 341 -0.37 0.70 -6.39
N HIS A 342 0.91 0.60 -6.73
CA HIS A 342 1.88 -0.20 -5.98
C HIS A 342 2.92 0.72 -5.35
N LEU A 343 3.03 0.66 -4.03
CA LEU A 343 4.08 1.32 -3.28
C LEU A 343 5.37 0.48 -3.31
N SER A 344 6.52 1.16 -3.35
CA SER A 344 7.84 0.52 -3.32
C SER A 344 8.03 -0.35 -2.08
N ASP A 345 8.74 -1.47 -2.24
CA ASP A 345 9.17 -2.33 -1.14
C ASP A 345 10.21 -1.68 -0.21
N ASN A 346 10.84 -0.58 -0.63
CA ASN A 346 11.81 0.15 0.18
C ASN A 346 11.15 1.24 1.06
N ILE A 347 9.82 1.39 1.08
CA ILE A 347 9.20 2.46 1.88
C ILE A 347 9.40 2.20 3.37
N ILE A 348 9.83 3.24 4.09
CA ILE A 348 10.12 3.16 5.52
C ILE A 348 8.82 3.36 6.32
N TYR A 349 8.60 2.47 7.28
CA TYR A 349 7.55 2.62 8.30
C TYR A 349 7.95 3.70 9.32
N SER A 350 7.03 4.62 9.62
CA SER A 350 7.27 5.69 10.59
C SER A 350 6.26 5.73 11.74
N GLY A 351 5.16 4.97 11.67
CA GLY A 351 4.17 4.90 12.74
C GLY A 351 2.82 4.33 12.31
N GLY A 352 1.90 4.28 13.27
CA GLY A 352 0.53 3.82 13.08
C GLY A 352 0.36 2.30 13.03
N ILE A 353 -0.81 1.82 13.41
CA ILE A 353 -1.11 0.37 13.50
C ILE A 353 -1.95 -0.16 12.32
N GLY A 354 -2.20 0.68 11.32
CA GLY A 354 -2.92 0.31 10.10
C GLY A 354 -4.44 0.41 10.21
N THR A 355 -4.99 0.95 11.29
CA THR A 355 -6.45 1.13 11.43
C THR A 355 -6.94 2.33 10.66
N PHE A 356 -8.26 2.47 10.48
CA PHE A 356 -8.81 3.65 9.82
C PHE A 356 -8.43 4.95 10.56
N ASP A 357 -8.46 4.94 11.89
CA ASP A 357 -8.16 6.12 12.72
C ASP A 357 -6.66 6.29 12.98
N ASP A 358 -5.89 5.20 12.95
CA ASP A 358 -4.43 5.18 13.07
C ASP A 358 -3.81 4.37 11.93
N PRO A 359 -3.82 4.89 10.69
CA PRO A 359 -3.31 4.19 9.51
C PRO A 359 -1.79 4.06 9.57
N TYR A 360 -1.22 3.11 8.83
CA TYR A 360 0.23 3.04 8.68
C TYR A 360 0.75 4.35 8.07
N ILE A 361 1.81 4.89 8.67
CA ILE A 361 2.48 6.12 8.23
C ILE A 361 3.83 5.76 7.64
N ILE A 362 4.19 6.45 6.55
CA ILE A 362 5.41 6.24 5.78
C ILE A 362 6.26 7.50 5.72
N LYS A 363 7.56 7.36 5.45
CA LYS A 363 8.48 8.50 5.28
C LYS A 363 9.49 8.33 4.15
#